data_AF-A0A934K5E0-F1
#
_entry.id   AF-A0A934K5E0-F1
#
_cell.length_a   1.000
_cell.length_b   1.000
_cell.length_c   1.000
_cell.angle_alpha   90.00
_cell.angle_beta   90.00
_cell.angle_gamma   90.00
#
_symmetry.space_group_name_H-M   'P 1'
#
loop_
_entity.id
_entity.type
_entity.pdbx_description
1 polymer ?
#
loop_
_entity_poly.entity_id
_entity_poly.type
_entity_poly.pdbx_seq_one_letter_code
_entity_poly.pdbx_strand_id
1 'polypeptide(L)'
;MSAEPDLLLRTEAAAHGGATIAHDAGRTYLVYYALPGELVKAQARGRRGGLTYASVERVVEAAATRVEPTCPYFGACGGCQWQHAIYPQQLEIKRQVVAAAWQRAGLRLPPDTPVLGMADPWRYRIRGEFEARYGGESFEFGFHRMRSHAVLPVRTCPIHEQRIERAMLAFRQAMESIGAQGLASLLLTLEPMGRGLLWRTRWKSLRDAAGNSELAAAASDLLPDQVLLDDAMTLSFWDLSFRCRSDTFLQTNYRQMLALYEVVLGMLAAGPGDAVLDLYAGIGTISLAVARQAGSVTAVEENPAAVQLSQLNARINGSHNFHPLPGRVELALRQIRLGDHQAVVLDPPRAGCEPAAIAELLRLGCERLVYVSCEPSTHARDLALLVQGGYRVRRAALIDMFPQTYHVESVALLER
;
A
#
# COMPACT_ATOMS: atom_id res chain seq x y z
N MET A 1 22.89 15.66 -37.47
CA MET A 1 21.90 15.03 -36.59
C MET A 1 20.63 15.86 -36.67
N SER A 2 19.63 15.41 -37.43
CA SER A 2 18.32 16.08 -37.45
C SER A 2 17.69 15.93 -36.07
N ALA A 3 17.41 17.05 -35.40
CA ALA A 3 16.62 17.02 -34.18
C ALA A 3 15.28 16.34 -34.48
N GLU A 4 14.95 15.28 -33.73
CA GLU A 4 13.57 14.79 -33.74
C GLU A 4 12.65 15.96 -33.38
N PRO A 5 11.52 16.15 -34.07
CA PRO A 5 10.60 17.23 -33.77
C PRO A 5 10.18 17.15 -32.30
N ASP A 6 10.11 18.31 -31.65
CA ASP A 6 9.68 18.41 -30.25
C ASP A 6 8.30 17.75 -30.07
N LEU A 7 8.23 16.71 -29.25
CA LEU A 7 6.98 16.03 -28.92
C LEU A 7 6.20 16.87 -27.89
N LEU A 8 5.29 17.71 -28.40
CA LEU A 8 4.37 18.50 -27.58
C LEU A 8 3.07 17.72 -27.37
N LEU A 9 2.70 17.50 -26.11
CA LEU A 9 1.49 16.75 -25.73
C LEU A 9 0.63 17.59 -24.80
N ARG A 10 -0.67 17.64 -25.09
CA ARG A 10 -1.68 18.10 -24.12
C ARG A 10 -2.20 16.90 -23.35
N THR A 11 -2.05 16.92 -22.04
CA THR A 11 -2.47 15.82 -21.17
C THR A 11 -3.92 15.97 -20.73
N GLU A 12 -4.62 14.85 -20.57
CA GLU A 12 -6.08 14.82 -20.45
C GLU A 12 -6.53 14.32 -19.07
N ALA A 13 -6.16 13.09 -18.72
CA ALA A 13 -6.66 12.42 -17.51
C ALA A 13 -5.59 11.54 -16.87
N ALA A 14 -5.62 11.41 -15.56
CA ALA A 14 -4.69 10.53 -14.85
C ALA A 14 -5.01 9.04 -15.14
N ALA A 15 -3.96 8.26 -15.32
CA ALA A 15 -4.03 6.80 -15.38
C ALA A 15 -3.52 6.20 -14.08
N HIS A 16 -4.04 5.00 -13.76
CA HIS A 16 -3.44 4.18 -12.72
C HIS A 16 -1.97 3.90 -13.06
N GLY A 17 -1.09 3.93 -12.05
CA GLY A 17 0.35 3.82 -12.24
C GLY A 17 1.12 5.15 -12.29
N GLY A 18 0.45 6.28 -12.06
CA GLY A 18 1.12 7.57 -11.82
C GLY A 18 1.54 8.33 -13.08
N ALA A 19 0.88 8.06 -14.21
CA ALA A 19 1.05 8.79 -15.45
C ALA A 19 -0.24 9.52 -15.83
N THR A 20 -0.16 10.45 -16.77
CA THR A 20 -1.32 11.11 -17.38
C THR A 20 -1.42 10.71 -18.84
N ILE A 21 -2.64 10.50 -19.31
CA ILE A 21 -2.95 10.11 -20.69
C ILE A 21 -2.87 11.35 -21.59
N ALA A 22 -2.30 11.19 -22.78
CA ALA A 22 -2.40 12.14 -23.87
C ALA A 22 -2.58 11.38 -25.19
N HIS A 23 -3.27 11.99 -26.15
CA HIS A 23 -3.38 11.47 -27.50
C HIS A 23 -2.73 12.41 -28.51
N ASP A 24 -1.92 11.84 -29.40
CA ASP A 24 -1.33 12.58 -30.53
C ASP A 24 -1.16 11.65 -31.73
N ALA A 25 -1.54 12.14 -32.92
CA ALA A 25 -1.44 11.41 -34.19
C ALA A 25 -1.91 9.93 -34.13
N GLY A 26 -3.04 9.66 -33.46
CA GLY A 26 -3.60 8.31 -33.33
C GLY A 26 -2.87 7.38 -32.36
N ARG A 27 -1.94 7.91 -31.54
CA ARG A 27 -1.21 7.17 -30.52
C ARG A 27 -1.64 7.61 -29.13
N THR A 28 -1.68 6.66 -28.19
CA THR A 28 -1.90 6.93 -26.77
C THR A 28 -0.55 6.97 -26.04
N TYR A 29 -0.35 8.04 -25.28
CA TYR A 29 0.82 8.28 -24.45
C TYR A 29 0.47 8.18 -22.97
N LEU A 30 1.35 7.53 -22.20
CA LEU A 30 1.39 7.61 -20.75
C LEU A 30 2.56 8.50 -20.36
N VAL A 31 2.24 9.75 -20.01
CA VAL A 31 3.20 10.81 -19.72
C VAL A 31 3.39 10.91 -18.21
N TYR A 32 4.58 10.55 -17.72
CA TYR A 32 4.95 10.68 -16.31
C TYR A 32 5.31 12.12 -15.96
N TYR A 33 4.92 12.54 -14.76
CA TYR A 33 5.20 13.85 -14.17
C TYR A 33 4.51 15.06 -14.84
N ALA A 34 3.47 14.79 -15.64
CA ALA A 34 2.50 15.79 -16.06
C ALA A 34 1.27 15.73 -15.15
N LEU A 35 0.54 16.84 -15.06
CA LEU A 35 -0.81 16.88 -14.50
C LEU A 35 -1.86 16.89 -15.63
N PRO A 36 -3.11 16.48 -15.36
CA PRO A 36 -4.22 16.67 -16.30
C PRO A 36 -4.35 18.14 -16.74
N GLY A 37 -4.54 18.37 -18.04
CA GLY A 37 -4.74 19.69 -18.66
C GLY A 37 -3.47 20.43 -19.09
N GLU A 38 -2.29 19.94 -18.73
CA GLU A 38 -1.02 20.61 -19.06
C GLU A 38 -0.63 20.46 -20.53
N LEU A 39 0.06 21.47 -21.05
CA LEU A 39 0.83 21.33 -22.28
C LEU A 39 2.30 21.09 -21.90
N VAL A 40 2.87 19.98 -22.38
CA VAL A 40 4.24 19.58 -22.01
C VAL A 40 5.07 19.24 -23.24
N LYS A 41 6.36 19.57 -23.19
CA LYS A 41 7.37 18.94 -24.03
C LYS A 41 7.75 17.62 -23.36
N ALA A 42 7.51 16.52 -24.05
CA ALA A 42 7.70 15.17 -23.52
C ALA A 42 8.86 14.47 -24.21
N GLN A 43 9.58 13.63 -23.46
CA GLN A 43 10.59 12.72 -24.00
C GLN A 43 10.03 11.29 -24.00
N ALA A 44 9.96 10.66 -25.17
CA ALA A 44 9.56 9.26 -25.29
C ALA A 44 10.57 8.32 -24.60
N ARG A 45 10.07 7.30 -23.92
CA ARG A 45 10.84 6.32 -23.13
C ARG A 45 10.66 4.88 -23.60
N GLY A 46 9.95 4.67 -24.71
CA GLY A 46 9.69 3.37 -25.31
C GLY A 46 8.20 3.04 -25.44
N ARG A 47 7.90 1.88 -26.03
CA ARG A 47 6.53 1.42 -26.33
C ARG A 47 6.30 0.02 -25.79
N ARG A 48 5.11 -0.25 -25.23
CA ARG A 48 4.68 -1.60 -24.83
C ARG A 48 3.17 -1.72 -24.93
N GLY A 49 2.67 -2.81 -25.51
CA GLY A 49 1.23 -3.11 -25.54
C GLY A 49 0.38 -2.02 -26.23
N GLY A 50 0.89 -1.40 -27.29
CA GLY A 50 0.22 -0.30 -27.99
C GLY A 50 0.32 1.08 -27.32
N LEU A 51 0.84 1.15 -26.09
CA LEU A 51 1.03 2.40 -25.34
C LEU A 51 2.46 2.92 -25.49
N THR A 52 2.60 4.23 -25.70
CA THR A 52 3.90 4.91 -25.68
C THR A 52 4.13 5.53 -24.32
N TYR A 53 5.25 5.23 -23.68
CA TYR A 53 5.61 5.86 -22.40
C TYR A 53 6.45 7.10 -22.68
N ALA A 54 6.18 8.17 -21.96
CA ALA A 54 6.95 9.40 -22.02
C ALA A 54 7.13 10.00 -20.62
N SER A 55 8.08 10.92 -20.48
CA SER A 55 8.25 11.73 -19.27
C SER A 55 8.29 13.20 -19.65
N VAL A 56 7.76 14.07 -18.81
CA VAL A 56 7.90 15.52 -18.99
C VAL A 56 9.39 15.89 -19.00
N GLU A 57 9.81 16.57 -20.07
CA GLU A 57 11.10 17.27 -20.14
C GLU A 57 10.93 18.71 -19.69
N ARG A 58 9.86 19.37 -20.14
CA ARG A 58 9.51 20.75 -19.77
C ARG A 58 8.00 20.95 -19.79
N VAL A 59 7.47 21.63 -18.78
CA VAL A 59 6.09 22.10 -18.75
C VAL A 59 6.00 23.41 -19.54
N VAL A 60 5.14 23.46 -20.55
CA VAL A 60 4.93 24.64 -21.41
C VAL A 60 3.77 25.48 -20.86
N GLU A 61 2.66 24.83 -20.51
CA GLU A 61 1.53 25.43 -19.81
C GLU A 61 1.23 24.59 -18.56
N ALA A 62 1.51 25.16 -17.39
CA ALA A 62 1.31 24.48 -16.11
C ALA A 62 -0.15 24.55 -15.66
N ALA A 63 -0.63 23.49 -15.01
CA ALA A 63 -1.90 23.53 -14.31
C ALA A 63 -1.78 24.47 -13.10
N ALA A 64 -2.86 25.19 -12.76
CA ALA A 64 -2.89 26.07 -11.57
C ALA A 64 -2.64 25.31 -10.25
N THR A 65 -2.83 23.99 -10.27
CA THR A 65 -2.62 23.08 -9.14
C THR A 65 -1.21 22.49 -9.09
N ARG A 66 -0.31 22.88 -10.00
CA ARG A 66 1.10 22.46 -9.99
C ARG A 66 1.87 23.20 -8.89
N VAL A 67 2.72 22.47 -8.20
CA VAL A 67 3.70 23.00 -7.22
C VAL A 67 5.07 22.42 -7.45
N GLU A 68 6.09 23.05 -6.86
CA GLU A 68 7.44 22.51 -6.86
C GLU A 68 7.55 21.34 -5.85
N PRO A 69 8.03 20.16 -6.27
CA PRO A 69 8.26 19.04 -5.37
C PRO A 69 9.26 19.37 -4.25
N THR A 70 8.95 18.98 -3.03
CA THR A 70 9.86 19.16 -1.88
C THR A 70 11.04 18.16 -1.88
N CYS A 71 10.85 16.96 -2.43
CA CYS A 71 11.89 15.93 -2.43
C CYS A 71 12.95 16.20 -3.52
N PRO A 72 14.25 16.28 -3.19
CA PRO A 72 15.31 16.51 -4.17
C PRO A 72 15.50 15.34 -5.14
N TYR A 73 14.90 14.18 -4.86
CA TYR A 73 14.97 12.98 -5.68
C TYR A 73 13.71 12.76 -6.54
N PHE A 74 12.71 13.66 -6.45
CA PHE A 74 11.49 13.54 -7.25
C PHE A 74 11.81 13.52 -8.75
N GLY A 75 11.11 12.69 -9.52
CA GLY A 75 11.42 12.49 -10.95
C GLY A 75 12.49 11.43 -11.23
N ALA A 76 13.45 11.23 -10.32
CA ALA A 76 14.49 10.20 -10.44
C ALA A 76 14.18 8.94 -9.62
N CYS A 77 13.72 9.12 -8.39
CA CYS A 77 13.27 8.05 -7.50
C CYS A 77 11.93 7.48 -7.97
N GLY A 78 11.77 6.16 -7.94
CA GLY A 78 10.52 5.49 -8.30
C GLY A 78 9.40 5.59 -7.25
N GLY A 79 9.66 6.20 -6.09
CA GLY A 79 8.76 6.17 -4.93
C GLY A 79 7.53 7.07 -5.03
N CYS A 80 7.65 8.29 -5.55
CA CYS A 80 6.57 9.28 -5.58
C CYS A 80 6.26 9.74 -7.00
N GLN A 81 4.99 10.01 -7.29
CA GLN A 81 4.53 10.41 -8.63
C GLN A 81 3.80 11.75 -8.64
N TRP A 82 3.28 12.23 -7.50
CA TRP A 82 2.39 13.40 -7.47
C TRP A 82 2.87 14.58 -6.60
N GLN A 83 4.12 14.61 -6.14
CA GLN A 83 4.63 15.75 -5.33
C GLN A 83 4.56 17.11 -6.05
N HIS A 84 4.42 17.10 -7.37
CA HIS A 84 4.26 18.31 -8.19
C HIS A 84 2.80 18.78 -8.30
N ALA A 85 1.87 18.19 -7.54
CA ALA A 85 0.49 18.63 -7.42
C ALA A 85 0.18 19.04 -5.98
N ILE A 86 -0.59 20.13 -5.80
CA ILE A 86 -1.14 20.45 -4.48
C ILE A 86 -1.94 19.26 -3.96
N TYR A 87 -1.96 19.08 -2.64
CA TYR A 87 -2.54 17.88 -2.05
C TYR A 87 -4.02 17.62 -2.42
N PRO A 88 -4.92 18.63 -2.45
CA PRO A 88 -6.30 18.43 -2.92
C PRO A 88 -6.39 17.88 -4.35
N GLN A 89 -5.48 18.29 -5.24
CA GLN A 89 -5.43 17.78 -6.62
C GLN A 89 -5.01 16.31 -6.65
N GLN A 90 -4.15 15.86 -5.72
CA GLN A 90 -3.78 14.44 -5.62
C GLN A 90 -4.99 13.57 -5.26
N LEU A 91 -5.82 14.04 -4.32
CA LEU A 91 -7.04 13.36 -3.92
C LEU A 91 -8.04 13.26 -5.07
N GLU A 92 -8.21 14.34 -5.83
CA GLU A 92 -9.10 14.34 -7.00
C GLU A 92 -8.58 13.41 -8.10
N ILE A 93 -7.28 13.40 -8.37
CA ILE A 93 -6.65 12.46 -9.31
C ILE A 93 -6.95 11.01 -8.90
N LYS A 94 -6.79 10.66 -7.62
CA LYS A 94 -7.07 9.31 -7.11
C LYS A 94 -8.54 8.95 -7.27
N ARG A 95 -9.45 9.87 -6.98
CA ARG A 95 -10.89 9.69 -7.20
C ARG A 95 -11.22 9.42 -8.66
N GLN A 96 -10.64 10.18 -9.58
CA GLN A 96 -10.84 10.00 -11.03
C GLN A 96 -10.33 8.64 -11.51
N VAL A 97 -9.16 8.19 -11.03
CA VAL A 97 -8.61 6.88 -11.39
C VAL A 97 -9.56 5.75 -10.97
N VAL A 98 -10.10 5.80 -9.75
CA VAL A 98 -11.05 4.79 -9.27
C VAL A 98 -12.38 4.87 -10.03
N ALA A 99 -12.93 6.07 -10.21
CA ALA A 99 -14.16 6.27 -10.95
C ALA A 99 -14.07 5.74 -12.39
N ALA A 100 -12.96 6.01 -13.08
CA ALA A 100 -12.71 5.51 -14.43
C ALA A 100 -12.57 3.98 -14.47
N ALA A 101 -11.96 3.37 -13.45
CA ALA A 101 -11.88 1.91 -13.34
C ALA A 101 -13.26 1.27 -13.18
N TRP A 102 -14.10 1.82 -12.30
CA TRP A 102 -15.47 1.36 -12.09
C TRP A 102 -16.32 1.53 -13.35
N GLN A 103 -16.21 2.68 -14.02
CA GLN A 103 -16.92 2.94 -15.27
C GLN A 103 -16.58 1.94 -16.37
N ARG A 104 -15.30 1.56 -16.51
CA ARG A 104 -14.89 0.52 -17.48
C ARG A 104 -15.48 -0.85 -17.17
N ALA A 105 -15.77 -1.15 -15.90
CA ALA A 105 -16.44 -2.38 -15.48
C ALA A 105 -17.99 -2.28 -15.54
N GLY A 106 -18.54 -1.19 -16.07
CA GLY A 106 -19.99 -0.97 -16.12
C GLY A 106 -20.61 -0.53 -14.79
N LEU A 107 -19.79 -0.12 -13.83
CA LEU A 107 -20.21 0.37 -12.51
C LEU A 107 -20.09 1.89 -12.43
N ARG A 108 -20.79 2.49 -11.46
CA ARG A 108 -20.67 3.91 -11.16
C ARG A 108 -20.20 4.08 -9.72
N LEU A 109 -19.09 4.80 -9.52
CA LEU A 109 -18.67 5.22 -8.19
C LEU A 109 -19.74 6.16 -7.60
N PRO A 110 -20.28 5.91 -6.38
CA PRO A 110 -21.26 6.80 -5.77
C PRO A 110 -20.77 8.26 -5.72
N PRO A 111 -21.58 9.25 -6.12
CA PRO A 111 -21.13 10.66 -6.17
C PRO A 111 -20.70 11.23 -4.81
N ASP A 112 -21.24 10.69 -3.72
CA ASP A 112 -20.97 11.03 -2.32
C ASP A 112 -19.79 10.26 -1.71
N THR A 113 -19.03 9.51 -2.52
CA THR A 113 -17.84 8.77 -2.08
C THR A 113 -16.80 9.73 -1.48
N PRO A 114 -16.51 9.68 -0.17
CA PRO A 114 -15.47 10.51 0.42
C PRO A 114 -14.08 10.04 -0.02
N VAL A 115 -13.16 10.99 -0.11
CA VAL A 115 -11.73 10.74 -0.27
C VAL A 115 -11.01 11.19 0.99
N LEU A 116 -10.68 10.23 1.86
CA LEU A 116 -10.03 10.48 3.14
C LEU A 116 -8.53 10.73 2.92
N GLY A 117 -8.16 12.00 2.96
CA GLY A 117 -6.77 12.45 2.90
C GLY A 117 -6.12 12.60 4.27
N MET A 118 -4.91 13.17 4.29
CA MET A 118 -4.16 13.53 5.48
C MET A 118 -4.11 15.05 5.66
N ALA A 119 -4.19 15.54 6.90
CA ALA A 119 -3.96 16.95 7.20
C ALA A 119 -2.50 17.36 6.88
N ASP A 120 -1.54 16.48 7.18
CA ASP A 120 -0.13 16.62 6.82
C ASP A 120 0.28 15.37 5.99
N PRO A 121 0.39 15.48 4.65
CA PRO A 121 0.63 14.36 3.75
C PRO A 121 2.12 13.96 3.65
N TRP A 122 2.86 14.13 4.74
CA TRP A 122 4.29 13.84 4.89
C TRP A 122 4.56 13.04 6.15
N ARG A 123 5.78 12.51 6.29
CA ARG A 123 6.23 11.78 7.49
C ARG A 123 5.32 10.62 7.94
N TYR A 124 4.56 10.05 7.03
CA TYR A 124 3.54 9.06 7.34
C TYR A 124 4.07 7.62 7.26
N ARG A 125 5.15 7.40 6.50
CA ARG A 125 5.61 6.05 6.15
C ARG A 125 6.47 5.47 7.25
N ILE A 126 5.90 4.53 8.00
CA ILE A 126 6.53 3.84 9.14
C ILE A 126 7.36 2.62 8.73
N ARG A 127 7.39 2.27 7.45
CA ARG A 127 8.10 1.08 6.94
C ARG A 127 8.80 1.36 5.61
N GLY A 128 10.08 1.05 5.53
CA GLY A 128 10.91 1.26 4.34
C GLY A 128 11.89 0.12 4.12
N GLU A 129 12.03 -0.32 2.87
CA GLU A 129 13.12 -1.21 2.46
C GLU A 129 14.09 -0.42 1.57
N PHE A 130 15.35 -0.43 1.98
CA PHE A 130 16.43 0.36 1.40
C PHE A 130 17.43 -0.57 0.74
N GLU A 131 17.68 -0.37 -0.55
CA GLU A 131 18.65 -1.17 -1.31
C GLU A 131 20.06 -0.64 -1.05
N ALA A 132 20.99 -1.55 -0.82
CA ALA A 132 22.39 -1.24 -0.63
C ALA A 132 23.08 -0.97 -1.98
N ARG A 133 23.87 0.10 -2.04
CA ARG A 133 24.72 0.42 -3.18
C ARG A 133 26.16 0.66 -2.72
N TYR A 134 27.08 -0.02 -3.40
CA TYR A 134 28.52 0.13 -3.21
C TYR A 134 29.08 0.93 -4.38
N GLY A 135 29.94 1.91 -4.11
CA GLY A 135 30.64 2.69 -5.13
C GLY A 135 32.07 3.02 -4.69
N GLY A 136 33.05 2.27 -5.17
CA GLY A 136 34.42 2.38 -4.69
C GLY A 136 34.48 2.12 -3.18
N GLU A 137 34.97 3.09 -2.42
CA GLU A 137 35.03 3.05 -0.95
C GLU A 137 33.74 3.54 -0.26
N SER A 138 32.73 4.00 -1.02
CA SER A 138 31.49 4.53 -0.46
C SER A 138 30.36 3.50 -0.39
N PHE A 139 29.61 3.54 0.70
CA PHE A 139 28.39 2.76 0.92
C PHE A 139 27.19 3.70 1.09
N GLU A 140 26.13 3.47 0.30
CA GLU A 140 24.90 4.25 0.39
C GLU A 140 23.68 3.34 0.37
N PHE A 141 22.64 3.77 1.07
CA PHE A 141 21.30 3.25 0.90
C PHE A 141 20.55 4.03 -0.18
N GLY A 142 19.61 3.35 -0.83
CA GLY A 142 18.88 3.93 -1.93
C GLY A 142 17.54 3.27 -2.21
N PHE A 143 16.85 3.85 -3.17
CA PHE A 143 15.67 3.25 -3.79
C PHE A 143 15.94 2.98 -5.27
N HIS A 144 15.17 2.08 -5.85
CA HIS A 144 15.17 1.91 -7.29
C HIS A 144 14.77 3.21 -8.01
N ARG A 145 15.51 3.53 -9.06
CA ARG A 145 15.17 4.60 -10.00
C ARG A 145 13.83 4.28 -10.66
N MET A 146 13.13 5.33 -11.07
CA MET A 146 11.85 5.19 -11.77
C MET A 146 11.97 4.21 -12.94
N ARG A 147 11.21 3.10 -12.87
CA ARG A 147 11.18 2.03 -13.89
C ARG A 147 12.55 1.41 -14.21
N SER A 148 13.41 1.27 -13.22
CA SER A 148 14.74 0.65 -13.36
C SER A 148 15.12 -0.11 -12.09
N HIS A 149 15.99 -1.12 -12.21
CA HIS A 149 16.61 -1.79 -11.06
C HIS A 149 17.87 -1.06 -10.56
N ALA A 150 18.27 0.04 -11.20
CA ALA A 150 19.39 0.84 -10.74
C ALA A 150 19.04 1.55 -9.42
N VAL A 151 19.93 1.46 -8.44
CA VAL A 151 19.76 2.09 -7.12
C VAL A 151 20.19 3.57 -7.19
N LEU A 152 19.28 4.46 -6.82
CA LEU A 152 19.52 5.87 -6.55
C LEU A 152 19.87 6.05 -5.06
N PRO A 153 21.09 6.49 -4.72
CA PRO A 153 21.44 6.87 -3.35
C PRO A 153 20.50 7.94 -2.82
N VAL A 154 20.01 7.76 -1.60
CA VAL A 154 19.15 8.72 -0.91
C VAL A 154 19.63 8.94 0.51
N ARG A 155 19.61 10.21 0.96
CA ARG A 155 19.93 10.59 2.34
C ARG A 155 18.74 11.15 3.10
N THR A 156 17.65 11.43 2.40
CA THR A 156 16.39 11.89 2.96
C THR A 156 15.22 11.38 2.09
N CYS A 157 14.04 11.27 2.67
CA CYS A 157 12.83 10.87 2.00
C CYS A 157 11.61 11.45 2.74
N PRO A 158 11.10 12.64 2.37
CA PRO A 158 10.11 13.40 3.15
C PRO A 158 8.82 12.66 3.54
N ILE A 159 8.48 11.57 2.84
CA ILE A 159 7.32 10.73 3.18
C ILE A 159 7.61 9.72 4.30
N HIS A 160 8.87 9.35 4.54
CA HIS A 160 9.26 8.52 5.67
C HIS A 160 9.18 9.30 6.98
N GLU A 161 8.71 8.60 8.01
CA GLU A 161 8.77 9.09 9.37
C GLU A 161 10.23 9.41 9.74
N GLN A 162 10.46 10.47 10.53
CA GLN A 162 11.80 11.00 10.79
C GLN A 162 12.73 9.97 11.44
N ARG A 163 12.20 9.09 12.30
CA ARG A 163 12.99 8.02 12.93
C ARG A 163 13.44 6.97 11.92
N ILE A 164 12.66 6.70 10.87
CA ILE A 164 13.10 5.83 9.77
C ILE A 164 14.27 6.45 9.00
N GLU A 165 14.23 7.76 8.70
CA GLU A 165 15.36 8.44 8.05
C GLU A 165 16.62 8.42 8.92
N ARG A 166 16.49 8.76 10.20
CA ARG A 166 17.62 8.72 11.15
C ARG A 166 18.21 7.31 11.24
N ALA A 167 17.37 6.30 11.35
CA ALA A 167 17.81 4.92 11.38
C ALA A 167 18.53 4.49 10.10
N MET A 168 18.00 4.82 8.91
CA MET A 168 18.69 4.53 7.65
C MET A 168 20.11 5.12 7.62
N LEU A 169 20.27 6.37 8.07
CA LEU A 169 21.59 7.02 8.15
C LEU A 169 22.49 6.37 9.20
N ALA A 170 21.95 5.99 10.36
CA ALA A 170 22.69 5.29 11.41
C ALA A 170 23.21 3.94 10.93
N PHE A 171 22.37 3.12 10.29
CA PHE A 171 22.81 1.85 9.69
C PHE A 171 23.84 2.06 8.58
N ARG A 172 23.77 3.17 7.84
CA ARG A 172 24.78 3.52 6.83
C ARG A 172 26.13 3.77 7.48
N GLN A 173 26.17 4.62 8.51
CA GLN A 173 27.38 4.92 9.26
C GLN A 173 27.94 3.68 9.98
N ALA A 174 27.06 2.83 10.53
CA ALA A 174 27.45 1.57 11.15
C ALA A 174 28.10 0.60 10.14
N MET A 175 27.55 0.49 8.92
CA MET A 175 28.17 -0.29 7.84
C MET A 175 29.58 0.24 7.49
N GLU A 176 29.74 1.56 7.43
CA GLU A 176 31.04 2.21 7.18
C GLU A 176 32.02 1.95 8.34
N SER A 177 31.58 2.04 9.60
CA SER A 177 32.46 1.89 10.76
C SER A 177 32.97 0.47 10.96
N ILE A 178 32.14 -0.54 10.67
CA ILE A 178 32.53 -1.96 10.80
C ILE A 178 33.22 -2.49 9.53
N GLY A 179 33.25 -1.70 8.45
CA GLY A 179 33.85 -2.10 7.17
C GLY A 179 33.16 -3.29 6.50
N ALA A 180 31.89 -3.55 6.81
CA ALA A 180 31.16 -4.69 6.27
C ALA A 180 30.79 -4.48 4.79
N GLN A 181 30.70 -5.59 4.06
CA GLN A 181 30.29 -5.61 2.66
C GLN A 181 29.27 -6.71 2.41
N GLY A 182 28.62 -6.69 1.26
CA GLY A 182 27.72 -7.77 0.85
C GLY A 182 26.28 -7.63 1.37
N LEU A 183 25.94 -6.59 2.14
CA LEU A 183 24.54 -6.24 2.42
C LEU A 183 23.82 -5.93 1.10
N ALA A 184 22.63 -6.51 0.91
CA ALA A 184 21.77 -6.29 -0.25
C ALA A 184 20.64 -5.31 0.05
N SER A 185 19.92 -5.49 1.17
CA SER A 185 18.87 -4.55 1.59
C SER A 185 18.72 -4.48 3.10
N LEU A 186 18.19 -3.34 3.57
CA LEU A 186 17.80 -3.08 4.95
C LEU A 186 16.31 -2.75 4.98
N LEU A 187 15.53 -3.55 5.69
CA LEU A 187 14.14 -3.28 6.00
C LEU A 187 14.05 -2.68 7.41
N LEU A 188 13.36 -1.56 7.53
CA LEU A 188 13.04 -0.90 8.79
C LEU A 188 11.53 -0.76 8.92
N THR A 189 10.99 -1.11 10.09
CA THR A 189 9.58 -0.92 10.46
C THR A 189 9.51 -0.33 11.86
N LEU A 190 8.77 0.76 11.99
CA LEU A 190 8.72 1.56 13.18
C LEU A 190 7.47 1.24 14.02
N GLU A 191 7.62 1.11 15.34
CA GLU A 191 6.48 1.08 16.26
C GLU A 191 5.87 2.48 16.42
N PRO A 192 4.63 2.73 15.98
CA PRO A 192 4.09 4.10 15.97
C PRO A 192 3.97 4.73 17.36
N MET A 193 3.61 3.93 18.36
CA MET A 193 3.38 4.36 19.75
C MET A 193 4.56 4.07 20.69
N GLY A 194 5.61 3.42 20.18
CA GLY A 194 6.72 2.92 20.97
C GLY A 194 8.07 3.49 20.52
N ARG A 195 9.14 3.02 21.17
CA ARG A 195 10.52 3.28 20.77
C ARG A 195 11.10 2.18 19.88
N GLY A 196 10.35 1.10 19.64
CA GLY A 196 10.81 -0.02 18.86
C GLY A 196 11.05 0.32 17.39
N LEU A 197 12.13 -0.24 16.87
CA LEU A 197 12.51 -0.25 15.47
C LEU A 197 12.80 -1.68 15.07
N LEU A 198 11.82 -2.32 14.46
CA LEU A 198 11.99 -3.64 13.86
C LEU A 198 12.85 -3.51 12.62
N TRP A 199 13.93 -4.28 12.58
CA TRP A 199 14.88 -4.25 11.48
C TRP A 199 15.12 -5.65 10.94
N ARG A 200 15.43 -5.73 9.65
CA ARG A 200 15.86 -6.96 9.00
C ARG A 200 16.80 -6.63 7.87
N THR A 201 17.91 -7.33 7.80
CA THR A 201 18.87 -7.25 6.71
C THR A 201 18.73 -8.42 5.75
N ARG A 202 19.05 -8.20 4.49
CA ARG A 202 19.30 -9.27 3.52
C ARG A 202 20.73 -9.16 3.03
N TRP A 203 21.50 -10.23 3.16
CA TRP A 203 22.89 -10.31 2.72
C TRP A 203 23.03 -11.15 1.44
N LYS A 204 24.07 -10.89 0.65
CA LYS A 204 24.36 -11.64 -0.58
C LYS A 204 24.88 -13.05 -0.29
N SER A 205 25.53 -13.27 0.86
CA SER A 205 25.99 -14.59 1.30
C SER A 205 25.81 -14.77 2.81
N LEU A 206 25.76 -16.04 3.25
CA LEU A 206 25.70 -16.38 4.68
C LEU A 206 26.97 -16.00 5.44
N ARG A 207 28.13 -15.95 4.76
CA ARG A 207 29.39 -15.51 5.36
C ARG A 207 29.33 -14.03 5.73
N ASP A 208 28.72 -13.21 4.87
CA ASP A 208 28.59 -11.77 5.10
C ASP A 208 27.58 -11.47 6.23
N ALA A 209 26.59 -12.34 6.41
CA ALA A 209 25.59 -12.21 7.49
C ALA A 209 26.17 -12.37 8.90
N ALA A 210 27.42 -12.84 9.05
CA ALA A 210 28.09 -12.90 10.36
C ALA A 210 28.25 -11.51 11.02
N GLY A 211 28.26 -10.44 10.21
CA GLY A 211 28.36 -9.05 10.70
C GLY A 211 27.06 -8.48 11.27
N ASN A 212 25.96 -9.24 11.31
CA ASN A 212 24.65 -8.67 11.70
C ASN A 212 24.60 -8.17 13.14
N SER A 213 25.18 -8.92 14.08
CA SER A 213 25.19 -8.52 15.49
C SER A 213 26.08 -7.29 15.72
N GLU A 214 27.21 -7.21 15.03
CA GLU A 214 28.12 -6.06 15.09
C GLU A 214 27.47 -4.81 14.47
N LEU A 215 26.82 -4.97 13.30
CA LEU A 215 26.03 -3.93 12.67
C LEU A 215 24.92 -3.41 13.59
N ALA A 216 24.20 -4.31 14.25
CA ALA A 216 23.14 -3.94 15.19
C ALA A 216 23.69 -3.14 16.37
N ALA A 217 24.80 -3.57 16.96
CA ALA A 217 25.44 -2.87 18.08
C ALA A 217 25.88 -1.45 17.66
N ALA A 218 26.62 -1.34 16.55
CA ALA A 218 27.07 -0.04 16.04
C ALA A 218 25.89 0.89 15.66
N ALA A 219 24.82 0.35 15.06
CA ALA A 219 23.62 1.13 14.76
C ALA A 219 22.86 1.56 16.02
N SER A 220 22.83 0.71 17.06
CA SER A 220 22.20 1.01 18.34
C SER A 220 22.89 2.16 19.07
N ASP A 221 24.22 2.23 19.03
CA ASP A 221 25.00 3.33 19.62
C ASP A 221 24.67 4.69 18.99
N LEU A 222 24.29 4.69 17.71
CA LEU A 222 23.89 5.88 16.95
C LEU A 222 22.40 6.22 17.13
N LEU A 223 21.61 5.36 17.78
CA LEU A 223 20.16 5.49 17.94
C LEU A 223 19.73 5.38 19.41
N PRO A 224 20.22 6.25 20.31
CA PRO A 224 19.96 6.14 21.76
C PRO A 224 18.47 6.23 22.12
N ASP A 225 17.66 6.83 21.25
CA ASP A 225 16.21 7.00 21.44
C ASP A 225 15.37 5.84 20.89
N GLN A 226 15.98 4.85 20.23
CA GLN A 226 15.25 3.71 19.64
C GLN A 226 15.74 2.38 20.23
N VAL A 227 14.83 1.41 20.27
CA VAL A 227 15.17 0.03 20.66
C VAL A 227 15.14 -0.81 19.38
N LEU A 228 16.29 -1.36 18.99
CA LEU A 228 16.35 -2.26 17.85
C LEU A 228 15.68 -3.60 18.19
N LEU A 229 14.73 -4.01 17.37
CA LEU A 229 13.98 -5.26 17.51
C LEU A 229 14.31 -6.16 16.32
N ASP A 230 14.78 -7.38 16.56
CA ASP A 230 15.20 -8.33 15.53
C ASP A 230 14.19 -9.48 15.30
N ASP A 231 13.29 -9.73 16.25
CA ASP A 231 12.21 -10.71 16.10
C ASP A 231 10.87 -10.08 15.68
N ALA A 232 10.32 -9.22 16.54
CA ALA A 232 9.03 -8.59 16.30
C ALA A 232 8.82 -7.33 17.12
N MET A 233 7.89 -6.52 16.62
CA MET A 233 7.38 -5.32 17.26
C MET A 233 5.93 -5.47 17.71
N THR A 234 5.45 -4.49 18.46
CA THR A 234 4.06 -4.34 18.86
C THR A 234 3.42 -3.18 18.09
N LEU A 235 2.37 -3.48 17.34
CA LEU A 235 1.46 -2.50 16.79
C LEU A 235 0.25 -2.41 17.72
N SER A 236 -0.09 -1.20 18.20
CA SER A 236 -1.25 -1.01 19.07
C SER A 236 -2.19 0.04 18.52
N PHE A 237 -3.50 -0.18 18.68
CA PHE A 237 -4.56 0.78 18.38
C PHE A 237 -5.86 0.35 19.06
N TRP A 238 -6.69 1.30 19.50
CA TRP A 238 -8.00 1.05 20.12
C TRP A 238 -7.98 -0.04 21.20
N ASP A 239 -7.01 0.03 22.12
CA ASP A 239 -6.79 -0.95 23.20
C ASP A 239 -6.45 -2.38 22.74
N LEU A 240 -6.21 -2.57 21.45
CA LEU A 240 -5.70 -3.80 20.88
C LEU A 240 -4.19 -3.71 20.68
N SER A 241 -3.51 -4.84 20.85
CA SER A 241 -2.07 -4.99 20.64
C SER A 241 -1.77 -6.20 19.77
N PHE A 242 -0.94 -6.02 18.76
CA PHE A 242 -0.62 -7.02 17.76
C PHE A 242 0.89 -7.20 17.72
N ARG A 243 1.35 -8.43 17.87
CA ARG A 243 2.72 -8.82 17.57
C ARG A 243 2.88 -8.85 16.06
N CYS A 244 3.90 -8.17 15.54
CA CYS A 244 4.18 -8.07 14.12
C CYS A 244 5.65 -8.38 13.84
N ARG A 245 5.91 -9.30 12.91
CA ARG A 245 7.27 -9.68 12.48
C ARG A 245 7.69 -8.92 11.24
N SER A 246 8.96 -9.02 10.87
CA SER A 246 9.53 -8.27 9.75
C SER A 246 9.02 -8.76 8.39
N ASP A 247 8.54 -10.00 8.31
CA ASP A 247 7.89 -10.61 7.14
C ASP A 247 6.35 -10.44 7.13
N THR A 248 5.78 -9.91 8.21
CA THR A 248 4.34 -9.63 8.30
C THR A 248 3.96 -8.48 7.37
N PHE A 249 2.88 -8.61 6.60
CA PHE A 249 2.31 -7.47 5.87
C PHE A 249 1.71 -6.47 6.84
N LEU A 250 2.04 -5.19 6.68
CA LEU A 250 1.51 -4.10 7.48
C LEU A 250 1.26 -2.88 6.60
N GLN A 251 0.18 -2.17 6.89
CA GLN A 251 -0.07 -0.87 6.29
C GLN A 251 1.05 0.09 6.69
N THR A 252 1.70 0.69 5.69
CA THR A 252 2.90 1.51 5.93
C THR A 252 2.57 2.92 6.45
N ASN A 253 1.29 3.28 6.52
CA ASN A 253 0.80 4.55 7.02
C ASN A 253 -0.15 4.29 8.19
N TYR A 254 0.35 4.42 9.41
CA TYR A 254 -0.42 4.11 10.62
C TYR A 254 -1.71 4.95 10.72
N ARG A 255 -1.65 6.25 10.41
CA ARG A 255 -2.81 7.14 10.52
C ARG A 255 -3.91 6.76 9.54
N GLN A 256 -3.54 6.47 8.29
CA GLN A 256 -4.51 6.07 7.27
C GLN A 256 -4.97 4.61 7.41
N MET A 257 -4.18 3.75 8.04
CA MET A 257 -4.63 2.42 8.46
C MET A 257 -5.80 2.52 9.45
N LEU A 258 -5.73 3.42 10.44
CA LEU A 258 -6.84 3.62 11.37
C LEU A 258 -8.09 4.17 10.66
N ALA A 259 -7.93 5.16 9.78
CA ALA A 259 -9.04 5.69 8.98
C ALA A 259 -9.68 4.61 8.09
N LEU A 260 -8.86 3.75 7.46
CA LEU A 260 -9.34 2.60 6.70
C LEU A 260 -10.15 1.64 7.58
N TYR A 261 -9.63 1.28 8.75
CA TYR A 261 -10.30 0.37 9.67
C TYR A 261 -11.61 0.97 10.22
N GLU A 262 -11.67 2.27 10.49
CA GLU A 262 -12.91 2.96 10.89
C GLU A 262 -13.97 2.89 9.79
N VAL A 263 -13.57 3.13 8.53
CA VAL A 263 -14.47 2.99 7.37
C VAL A 263 -14.98 1.55 7.25
N VAL A 264 -14.08 0.56 7.35
CA VAL A 264 -14.45 -0.86 7.25
C VAL A 264 -15.44 -1.24 8.35
N LEU A 265 -15.14 -0.92 9.60
CA LEU A 265 -16.01 -1.23 10.73
C LEU A 265 -17.36 -0.50 10.64
N GLY A 266 -17.36 0.78 10.24
CA GLY A 266 -18.57 1.57 10.08
C GLY A 266 -19.46 1.11 8.91
N MET A 267 -18.86 0.62 7.83
CA MET A 267 -19.60 0.02 6.71
C MET A 267 -20.12 -1.37 7.04
N LEU A 268 -19.32 -2.18 7.73
CA LEU A 268 -19.69 -3.53 8.16
C LEU A 268 -20.84 -3.48 9.18
N ALA A 269 -20.77 -2.51 10.10
CA ALA A 269 -21.73 -2.26 11.17
C ALA A 269 -22.10 -3.53 11.95
N ALA A 270 -21.10 -4.37 12.24
CA ALA A 270 -21.31 -5.64 12.92
C ALA A 270 -21.80 -5.44 14.35
N GLY A 271 -22.82 -6.19 14.75
CA GLY A 271 -23.35 -6.22 16.10
C GLY A 271 -23.14 -7.55 16.83
N PRO A 272 -23.51 -7.65 18.12
CA PRO A 272 -23.30 -8.85 18.93
C PRO A 272 -23.99 -10.12 18.43
N GLY A 273 -24.97 -9.98 17.53
CA GLY A 273 -25.67 -11.10 16.89
C GLY A 273 -25.04 -11.54 15.56
N ASP A 274 -24.09 -10.79 15.02
CA ASP A 274 -23.47 -11.08 13.73
C ASP A 274 -22.27 -12.03 13.89
N ALA A 275 -22.26 -13.08 13.08
CA ALA A 275 -21.06 -13.84 12.76
C ALA A 275 -20.45 -13.27 11.46
N VAL A 276 -19.16 -12.90 11.51
CA VAL A 276 -18.46 -12.24 10.41
C VAL A 276 -17.38 -13.15 9.83
N LEU A 277 -17.27 -13.20 8.50
CA LEU A 277 -16.12 -13.75 7.80
C LEU A 277 -15.09 -12.65 7.51
N ASP A 278 -13.85 -12.83 7.92
CA ASP A 278 -12.73 -12.00 7.48
C ASP A 278 -11.84 -12.80 6.54
N LEU A 279 -11.76 -12.40 5.27
CA LEU A 279 -11.04 -13.10 4.21
C LEU A 279 -9.73 -12.37 3.91
N TYR A 280 -8.64 -13.15 3.76
CA TYR A 280 -7.28 -12.61 3.65
C TYR A 280 -6.85 -11.92 4.96
N ALA A 281 -7.20 -12.54 6.09
CA ALA A 281 -7.17 -11.91 7.41
C ALA A 281 -5.76 -11.54 7.91
N GLY A 282 -4.69 -12.07 7.30
CA GLY A 282 -3.32 -11.84 7.71
C GLY A 282 -3.12 -12.19 9.18
N ILE A 283 -2.64 -11.20 9.95
CA ILE A 283 -2.37 -11.36 11.39
C ILE A 283 -3.57 -11.00 12.27
N GLY A 284 -4.75 -10.80 11.67
CA GLY A 284 -6.00 -10.56 12.37
C GLY A 284 -6.25 -9.12 12.83
N THR A 285 -5.60 -8.11 12.22
CA THR A 285 -5.79 -6.70 12.63
C THR A 285 -7.22 -6.22 12.48
N ILE A 286 -7.84 -6.50 11.33
CA ILE A 286 -9.27 -6.20 11.10
C ILE A 286 -10.13 -7.16 11.91
N SER A 287 -9.84 -8.47 11.85
CA SER A 287 -10.63 -9.51 12.53
C SER A 287 -10.83 -9.22 14.02
N LEU A 288 -9.76 -8.87 14.73
CA LEU A 288 -9.81 -8.63 16.17
C LEU A 288 -10.47 -7.28 16.50
N ALA A 289 -10.40 -6.29 15.61
CA ALA A 289 -11.17 -5.06 15.74
C ALA A 289 -12.68 -5.29 15.55
N VAL A 290 -13.06 -6.13 14.58
CA VAL A 290 -14.44 -6.58 14.38
C VAL A 290 -14.95 -7.39 15.57
N ALA A 291 -14.13 -8.30 16.11
CA ALA A 291 -14.49 -9.19 17.21
C ALA A 291 -14.86 -8.45 18.51
N ARG A 292 -14.50 -7.17 18.66
CA ARG A 292 -14.94 -6.32 19.78
C ARG A 292 -16.44 -6.01 19.76
N GLN A 293 -17.07 -6.09 18.59
CA GLN A 293 -18.47 -5.71 18.37
C GLN A 293 -19.32 -6.89 17.89
N ALA A 294 -18.74 -7.77 17.07
CA ALA A 294 -19.41 -8.93 16.49
C ALA A 294 -19.61 -10.07 17.51
N GLY A 295 -20.62 -10.91 17.28
CA GLY A 295 -20.83 -12.14 18.04
C GLY A 295 -19.70 -13.14 17.85
N SER A 296 -19.22 -13.31 16.61
CA SER A 296 -18.03 -14.10 16.29
C SER A 296 -17.36 -13.66 15.00
N VAL A 297 -16.08 -13.98 14.85
CA VAL A 297 -15.31 -13.73 13.64
C VAL A 297 -14.59 -15.01 13.21
N THR A 298 -14.83 -15.46 11.98
CA THR A 298 -14.04 -16.52 11.35
C THR A 298 -13.05 -15.90 10.38
N ALA A 299 -11.76 -16.06 10.64
CA ALA A 299 -10.68 -15.41 9.90
C ALA A 299 -9.96 -16.41 8.99
N VAL A 300 -10.06 -16.22 7.67
CA VAL A 300 -9.45 -17.09 6.66
C VAL A 300 -8.13 -16.51 6.19
N GLU A 301 -7.05 -17.30 6.34
CA GLU A 301 -5.70 -16.91 5.97
C GLU A 301 -4.90 -18.14 5.48
N GLU A 302 -4.17 -17.99 4.37
CA GLU A 302 -3.43 -19.09 3.75
C GLU A 302 -1.99 -19.21 4.27
N ASN A 303 -1.38 -18.10 4.69
CA ASN A 303 0.00 -18.05 5.17
C ASN A 303 0.08 -18.62 6.60
N PRO A 304 0.77 -19.76 6.82
CA PRO A 304 0.83 -20.39 8.13
C PRO A 304 1.47 -19.51 9.21
N ALA A 305 2.44 -18.66 8.86
CA ALA A 305 3.07 -17.74 9.80
C ALA A 305 2.10 -16.64 10.24
N ALA A 306 1.28 -16.13 9.31
CA ALA A 306 0.25 -15.14 9.62
C ALA A 306 -0.87 -15.74 10.51
N VAL A 307 -1.30 -16.99 10.24
CA VAL A 307 -2.25 -17.73 11.08
C VAL A 307 -1.72 -17.91 12.51
N GLN A 308 -0.46 -18.33 12.67
CA GLN A 308 0.13 -18.49 14.01
C GLN A 308 0.17 -17.16 14.77
N LEU A 309 0.48 -16.07 14.05
CA LEU A 309 0.55 -14.75 14.63
C LEU A 309 -0.84 -14.18 14.95
N SER A 310 -1.86 -14.46 14.14
CA SER A 310 -3.25 -14.07 14.43
C SER A 310 -3.81 -14.79 15.66
N GLN A 311 -3.48 -16.08 15.82
CA GLN A 311 -3.78 -16.83 17.05
C GLN A 311 -3.09 -16.26 18.29
N LEU A 312 -1.81 -15.86 18.16
CA LEU A 312 -1.11 -15.18 19.24
C LEU A 312 -1.76 -13.84 19.56
N ASN A 313 -2.11 -13.04 18.56
CA ASN A 313 -2.77 -11.75 18.72
C ASN A 313 -4.15 -11.90 19.36
N ALA A 314 -4.91 -12.94 19.00
CA ALA A 314 -6.19 -13.22 19.66
C ALA A 314 -5.99 -13.48 21.16
N ARG A 315 -4.96 -14.24 21.53
CA ARG A 315 -4.60 -14.48 22.95
C ARG A 315 -4.15 -13.20 23.66
N ILE A 316 -3.29 -12.39 23.03
CA ILE A 316 -2.82 -11.10 23.58
C ILE A 316 -3.99 -10.18 23.90
N ASN A 317 -5.02 -10.17 23.04
CA ASN A 317 -6.18 -9.31 23.18
C ASN A 317 -7.35 -9.96 23.94
N GLY A 318 -7.19 -11.18 24.48
CA GLY A 318 -8.25 -11.88 25.18
C GLY A 318 -9.50 -12.15 24.32
N SER A 319 -9.35 -12.26 23.00
CA SER A 319 -10.49 -12.51 22.10
C SER A 319 -10.85 -14.00 22.10
N HIS A 320 -12.02 -14.31 22.68
CA HIS A 320 -12.56 -15.67 22.76
C HIS A 320 -13.50 -16.02 21.60
N ASN A 321 -13.96 -15.02 20.86
CA ASN A 321 -14.90 -15.13 19.75
C ASN A 321 -14.22 -15.02 18.36
N PHE A 322 -12.89 -15.18 18.33
CA PHE A 322 -12.09 -15.23 17.11
C PHE A 322 -11.75 -16.69 16.75
N HIS A 323 -12.03 -17.08 15.51
CA HIS A 323 -11.88 -18.43 15.00
C HIS A 323 -11.01 -18.43 13.73
N PRO A 324 -9.72 -18.81 13.81
CA PRO A 324 -8.88 -18.91 12.63
C PRO A 324 -9.29 -20.12 11.78
N LEU A 325 -9.37 -19.94 10.46
CA LEU A 325 -9.63 -20.98 9.47
C LEU A 325 -8.49 -20.99 8.44
N PRO A 326 -7.43 -21.78 8.66
CA PRO A 326 -6.27 -21.79 7.76
C PRO A 326 -6.64 -22.36 6.39
N GLY A 327 -6.27 -21.67 5.33
CA GLY A 327 -6.43 -22.17 3.96
C GLY A 327 -6.65 -21.07 2.94
N ARG A 328 -6.58 -21.46 1.66
CA ARG A 328 -6.94 -20.59 0.54
C ARG A 328 -8.42 -20.25 0.61
N VAL A 329 -8.77 -18.99 0.37
CA VAL A 329 -10.13 -18.47 0.53
C VAL A 329 -11.16 -19.32 -0.21
N GLU A 330 -10.94 -19.61 -1.49
CA GLU A 330 -11.86 -20.38 -2.32
C GLU A 330 -12.05 -21.84 -1.87
N LEU A 331 -11.12 -22.39 -1.08
CA LEU A 331 -11.23 -23.74 -0.51
C LEU A 331 -11.84 -23.73 0.88
N ALA A 332 -11.49 -22.73 1.70
CA ALA A 332 -12.02 -22.54 3.03
C ALA A 332 -13.53 -22.24 3.00
N LEU A 333 -13.97 -21.37 2.08
CA LEU A 333 -15.39 -20.99 1.97
C LEU A 333 -16.31 -22.17 1.64
N ARG A 334 -15.83 -23.23 0.97
CA ARG A 334 -16.62 -24.45 0.68
C ARG A 334 -17.05 -25.20 1.94
N GLN A 335 -16.31 -25.01 3.03
CA GLN A 335 -16.56 -25.67 4.31
C GLN A 335 -17.58 -24.89 5.16
N ILE A 336 -17.91 -23.67 4.75
CA ILE A 336 -18.83 -22.76 5.47
C ILE A 336 -20.26 -23.00 4.98
N ARG A 337 -21.18 -23.16 5.92
CA ARG A 337 -22.59 -23.43 5.61
C ARG A 337 -23.30 -22.11 5.32
N LEU A 338 -24.33 -22.22 4.49
CA LEU A 338 -25.16 -21.08 4.12
C LEU A 338 -25.97 -20.62 5.33
N GLY A 339 -25.92 -19.32 5.63
CA GLY A 339 -26.60 -18.71 6.78
C GLY A 339 -25.77 -18.66 8.08
N ASP A 340 -24.58 -19.26 8.11
CA ASP A 340 -23.71 -19.23 9.30
C ASP A 340 -23.14 -17.83 9.58
N HIS A 341 -22.99 -16.99 8.55
CA HIS A 341 -22.38 -15.66 8.65
C HIS A 341 -23.25 -14.60 7.98
N GLN A 342 -23.44 -13.47 8.66
CA GLN A 342 -24.27 -12.35 8.20
C GLN A 342 -23.47 -11.36 7.37
N ALA A 343 -22.16 -11.25 7.61
CA ALA A 343 -21.33 -10.27 6.94
C ALA A 343 -19.92 -10.78 6.60
N VAL A 344 -19.28 -10.14 5.64
CA VAL A 344 -17.94 -10.48 5.16
C VAL A 344 -17.09 -9.22 5.03
N VAL A 345 -15.82 -9.29 5.43
CA VAL A 345 -14.76 -8.35 5.05
C VAL A 345 -13.76 -9.04 4.13
N LEU A 346 -13.30 -8.33 3.09
CA LEU A 346 -12.35 -8.80 2.08
C LEU A 346 -11.20 -7.79 2.00
N ASP A 347 -9.95 -8.21 2.16
CA ASP A 347 -8.76 -7.38 1.84
C ASP A 347 -7.74 -8.18 0.97
N PRO A 348 -8.11 -8.55 -0.27
CA PRO A 348 -7.28 -9.39 -1.12
C PRO A 348 -5.99 -8.70 -1.59
N PRO A 349 -5.00 -9.47 -2.07
CA PRO A 349 -3.83 -8.91 -2.74
C PRO A 349 -4.21 -8.15 -4.01
N ARG A 350 -3.24 -7.45 -4.63
CA ARG A 350 -3.44 -6.66 -5.86
C ARG A 350 -4.13 -7.40 -7.02
N ALA A 351 -4.00 -8.73 -7.08
CA ALA A 351 -4.66 -9.56 -8.09
C ALA A 351 -6.20 -9.59 -7.94
N GLY A 352 -6.73 -9.15 -6.80
CA GLY A 352 -8.13 -9.30 -6.41
C GLY A 352 -8.44 -10.71 -5.93
N CYS A 353 -9.72 -11.03 -5.86
CA CYS A 353 -10.20 -12.35 -5.50
C CYS A 353 -10.03 -13.34 -6.66
N GLU A 354 -9.78 -14.61 -6.31
CA GLU A 354 -9.92 -15.72 -7.26
C GLU A 354 -11.39 -15.82 -7.72
N PRO A 355 -11.67 -16.13 -9.00
CA PRO A 355 -13.05 -16.30 -9.48
C PRO A 355 -13.86 -17.32 -8.66
N ALA A 356 -13.19 -18.38 -8.19
CA ALA A 356 -13.81 -19.39 -7.33
C ALA A 356 -14.18 -18.82 -5.94
N ALA A 357 -13.42 -17.89 -5.38
CA ALA A 357 -13.76 -17.22 -4.13
C ALA A 357 -15.00 -16.34 -4.30
N ILE A 358 -15.11 -15.59 -5.41
CA ILE A 358 -16.31 -14.81 -5.74
C ILE A 358 -17.54 -15.72 -5.87
N ALA A 359 -17.41 -16.86 -6.55
CA ALA A 359 -18.51 -17.82 -6.67
C ALA A 359 -18.98 -18.34 -5.31
N GLU A 360 -18.07 -18.65 -4.39
CA GLU A 360 -18.42 -19.07 -3.02
C GLU A 360 -19.06 -17.93 -2.20
N LEU A 361 -18.61 -16.68 -2.34
CA LEU A 361 -19.25 -15.52 -1.71
C LEU A 361 -20.70 -15.34 -2.18
N LEU A 362 -20.95 -15.52 -3.48
CA LEU A 362 -22.29 -15.46 -4.05
C LEU A 362 -23.18 -16.61 -3.55
N ARG A 363 -22.60 -17.82 -3.40
CA ARG A 363 -23.29 -18.99 -2.83
C ARG A 363 -23.68 -18.75 -1.37
N LEU A 364 -22.74 -18.26 -0.55
CA LEU A 364 -22.99 -17.99 0.87
C LEU A 364 -24.01 -16.88 1.07
N GLY A 365 -23.99 -15.87 0.20
CA GLY A 365 -25.05 -14.88 0.13
C GLY A 365 -25.23 -14.03 1.37
N CYS A 366 -24.14 -13.76 2.10
CA CYS A 366 -24.13 -12.88 3.27
C CYS A 366 -24.78 -11.52 2.97
N GLU A 367 -25.43 -10.93 3.97
CA GLU A 367 -26.21 -9.71 3.81
C GLU A 367 -25.34 -8.50 3.44
N ARG A 368 -24.13 -8.43 4.03
CA ARG A 368 -23.21 -7.29 3.93
C ARG A 368 -21.81 -7.76 3.56
N LEU A 369 -21.24 -7.18 2.50
CA LEU A 369 -19.85 -7.40 2.07
C LEU A 369 -19.11 -6.08 2.09
N VAL A 370 -18.00 -6.00 2.81
CA VAL A 370 -17.07 -4.86 2.76
C VAL A 370 -15.81 -5.29 2.02
N TYR A 371 -15.62 -4.77 0.81
CA TYR A 371 -14.46 -5.04 -0.04
C TYR A 371 -13.45 -3.91 0.10
N VAL A 372 -12.25 -4.19 0.61
CA VAL A 372 -11.07 -3.32 0.61
C VAL A 372 -10.15 -3.68 -0.55
N SER A 373 -9.64 -2.70 -1.28
CA SER A 373 -8.70 -2.94 -2.37
C SER A 373 -7.71 -1.81 -2.62
N CYS A 374 -6.46 -2.20 -2.84
CA CYS A 374 -5.35 -1.33 -3.25
C CYS A 374 -5.18 -1.22 -4.79
N GLU A 375 -5.99 -1.95 -5.57
CA GLU A 375 -5.91 -2.00 -7.04
C GLU A 375 -7.28 -1.70 -7.67
N PRO A 376 -7.49 -0.46 -8.16
CA PRO A 376 -8.79 -0.05 -8.69
C PRO A 376 -9.36 -0.93 -9.81
N SER A 377 -8.49 -1.51 -10.64
CA SER A 377 -8.92 -2.29 -11.81
C SER A 377 -9.46 -3.67 -11.43
N THR A 378 -8.78 -4.38 -10.53
CA THR A 378 -9.23 -5.69 -10.04
C THR A 378 -10.40 -5.54 -9.07
N HIS A 379 -10.42 -4.46 -8.27
CA HIS A 379 -11.60 -4.11 -7.46
C HIS A 379 -12.85 -3.94 -8.34
N ALA A 380 -12.77 -3.11 -9.39
CA ALA A 380 -13.89 -2.88 -10.29
C ALA A 380 -14.38 -4.17 -10.99
N ARG A 381 -13.45 -5.03 -11.42
CA ARG A 381 -13.76 -6.36 -11.98
C ARG A 381 -14.56 -7.20 -10.99
N ASP A 382 -14.07 -7.34 -9.76
CA ASP A 382 -14.68 -8.21 -8.76
C ASP A 382 -16.03 -7.68 -8.28
N LEU A 383 -16.16 -6.36 -8.09
CA LEU A 383 -17.44 -5.71 -7.80
C LEU A 383 -18.47 -5.97 -8.91
N ALA A 384 -18.06 -5.95 -10.18
CA ALA A 384 -18.98 -6.20 -11.28
C ALA A 384 -19.52 -7.64 -11.25
N LEU A 385 -18.67 -8.62 -10.91
CA LEU A 385 -19.09 -10.01 -10.72
C LEU A 385 -20.04 -10.16 -9.53
N LEU A 386 -19.76 -9.50 -8.40
CA LEU A 386 -20.63 -9.52 -7.22
C LEU A 386 -22.00 -8.88 -7.52
N VAL A 387 -22.01 -7.75 -8.25
CA VAL A 387 -23.25 -7.07 -8.67
C VAL A 387 -24.06 -7.92 -9.63
N GLN A 388 -23.42 -8.58 -10.61
CA GLN A 388 -24.08 -9.54 -11.49
C GLN A 388 -24.68 -10.72 -10.72
N GLY A 389 -24.03 -11.13 -9.62
CA GLY A 389 -24.52 -12.17 -8.71
C GLY A 389 -25.60 -11.73 -7.72
N GLY A 390 -26.11 -10.51 -7.83
CA GLY A 390 -27.27 -10.02 -7.09
C GLY A 390 -26.96 -9.04 -5.95
N TYR A 391 -25.70 -8.66 -5.74
CA TYR A 391 -25.37 -7.58 -4.81
C TYR A 391 -25.58 -6.19 -5.43
N ARG A 392 -25.63 -5.17 -4.58
CA ARG A 392 -25.63 -3.76 -4.99
C ARG A 392 -24.57 -3.01 -4.20
N VAL A 393 -23.77 -2.20 -4.88
CA VAL A 393 -22.89 -1.25 -4.19
C VAL A 393 -23.75 -0.17 -3.53
N ARG A 394 -23.64 -0.04 -2.21
CA ARG A 394 -24.42 0.92 -1.42
C ARG A 394 -23.63 2.17 -1.09
N ARG A 395 -22.38 1.97 -0.66
CA ARG A 395 -21.47 3.03 -0.25
C ARG A 395 -20.06 2.68 -0.73
N ALA A 396 -19.25 3.70 -0.94
CA ALA A 396 -17.83 3.55 -1.18
C ALA A 396 -17.07 4.63 -0.42
N ALA A 397 -15.79 4.41 -0.18
CA ALA A 397 -14.87 5.40 0.37
C ALA A 397 -13.48 5.16 -0.20
N LEU A 398 -12.73 6.22 -0.44
CA LEU A 398 -11.34 6.14 -0.88
C LEU A 398 -10.44 6.64 0.25
N ILE A 399 -9.35 5.93 0.51
CA ILE A 399 -8.37 6.30 1.52
C ILE A 399 -7.06 6.58 0.80
N ASP A 400 -6.52 7.78 1.02
CA ASP A 400 -5.18 8.12 0.58
C ASP A 400 -4.14 7.50 1.51
N MET A 401 -3.96 6.18 1.43
CA MET A 401 -2.97 5.45 2.24
C MET A 401 -1.53 5.88 1.95
N PHE A 402 -1.26 6.36 0.74
CA PHE A 402 0.08 6.73 0.28
C PHE A 402 0.05 8.09 -0.44
N PRO A 403 -0.02 9.21 0.32
CA PRO A 403 0.11 10.54 -0.25
C PRO A 403 1.36 10.68 -1.12
N GLN A 404 1.38 11.62 -2.06
CA GLN A 404 2.49 11.82 -3.00
C GLN A 404 2.71 10.70 -4.03
N THR A 405 2.01 9.57 -3.90
CA THR A 405 2.06 8.43 -4.83
C THR A 405 0.72 8.23 -5.54
N TYR A 406 0.71 7.41 -6.59
CA TYR A 406 -0.55 7.07 -7.28
C TYR A 406 -1.44 6.07 -6.55
N HIS A 407 -0.92 5.39 -5.53
CA HIS A 407 -1.69 4.36 -4.82
C HIS A 407 -2.89 4.96 -4.09
N VAL A 408 -4.00 4.23 -4.11
CA VAL A 408 -5.24 4.58 -3.42
C VAL A 408 -5.85 3.30 -2.91
N GLU A 409 -6.29 3.30 -1.66
CA GLU A 409 -7.12 2.24 -1.12
C GLU A 409 -8.59 2.59 -1.36
N SER A 410 -9.39 1.61 -1.74
CA SER A 410 -10.80 1.78 -2.03
C SER A 410 -11.61 0.77 -1.25
N VAL A 411 -12.67 1.23 -0.59
CA VAL A 411 -13.60 0.41 0.18
C VAL A 411 -14.97 0.50 -0.45
N ALA A 412 -15.63 -0.64 -0.64
CA ALA A 412 -17.01 -0.70 -1.11
C ALA A 412 -17.86 -1.56 -0.18
N LEU A 413 -18.99 -1.02 0.24
CA LEU A 413 -20.06 -1.78 0.90
C LEU A 413 -21.02 -2.29 -0.15
N LEU A 414 -21.23 -3.60 -0.17
CA LEU A 414 -22.23 -4.28 -0.97
C LEU A 414 -23.28 -4.93 -0.09
N GLU A 415 -24.53 -4.88 -0.53
CA GLU A 415 -25.66 -5.54 0.13
C GLU A 415 -26.50 -6.29 -0.90
N ARG A 416 -27.16 -7.38 -0.48
CA ARG A 416 -28.09 -8.13 -1.34
C ARG A 416 -29.42 -7.42 -1.56
#